data_AF-A0A484ZUG7-F1
#
_entry.id   AF-A0A484ZUG7-F1
#
_cell.length_a   1.000
_cell.length_b   1.000
_cell.length_c   1.000
_cell.angle_alpha   90.00
_cell.angle_beta   90.00
_cell.angle_gamma   90.00
#
_symmetry.space_group_name_H-M   'P 1'
#
loop_
_entity.id
_entity.type
_entity.pdbx_description
1 polymer ?
#
loop_
_entity_poly.entity_id
_entity_poly.type
_entity_poly.pdbx_seq_one_letter_code
_entity_poly.pdbx_strand_id
1 'polypeptide(L)'
;MNNNVFAVALNHRSQMTAWSDAFQQPPYQTLPKTPVWFIKPHNTQIGHLAPIPYPSGESEVLSGATLAIVIGKTARRVKPEQAAEYIAGYALAK
;
A
#
# COMPACT_ATOMS: atom_id res chain seq x y z
N MET A 1 6.33 4.42 14.61
CA MET A 1 6.78 3.02 14.43
C MET A 1 8.01 3.07 13.55
N ASN A 2 9.11 2.44 13.95
CA ASN A 2 10.33 2.40 13.13
C ASN A 2 10.44 1.02 12.47
N ASN A 3 9.49 0.73 11.56
CA ASN A 3 9.30 -0.60 10.97
C ASN A 3 9.22 -0.50 9.44
N ASN A 4 9.45 -1.61 8.74
CA ASN A 4 9.21 -1.70 7.30
C ASN A 4 7.71 -1.53 6.99
N VAL A 5 7.38 -0.63 6.06
CA VAL A 5 6.00 -0.39 5.61
C VAL A 5 5.84 -0.96 4.21
N PHE A 6 5.08 -2.04 4.11
CA PHE A 6 4.66 -2.64 2.84
C PHE A 6 3.26 -2.16 2.48
N ALA A 7 3.02 -1.97 1.19
CA ALA A 7 1.73 -1.58 0.67
C ALA A 7 1.44 -2.30 -0.66
N VAL A 8 0.16 -2.39 -1.00
CA VAL A 8 -0.33 -3.06 -2.21
C VAL A 8 -0.98 -2.05 -3.14
N ALA A 9 -0.49 -1.98 -4.38
CA ALA A 9 -1.09 -1.21 -5.46
C ALA A 9 -2.12 -2.06 -6.21
N LEU A 10 -2.98 -1.42 -7.01
CA LEU A 10 -4.01 -2.10 -7.82
C LEU A 10 -4.95 -3.01 -7.00
N ASN A 11 -5.20 -2.66 -5.73
CA ASN A 11 -6.03 -3.45 -4.82
C ASN A 11 -7.47 -2.92 -4.66
N HIS A 12 -7.77 -1.75 -5.25
CA HIS A 12 -9.13 -1.22 -5.29
C HIS A 12 -9.82 -1.58 -6.61
N ARG A 13 -11.04 -2.11 -6.54
CA ARG A 13 -11.77 -2.59 -7.73
C ARG A 13 -11.96 -1.50 -8.78
N SER A 14 -12.22 -0.26 -8.39
CA SER A 14 -12.40 0.83 -9.36
C SER A 14 -11.14 1.09 -10.18
N GLN A 15 -9.96 0.96 -9.59
CA GLN A 15 -8.69 1.10 -10.32
C GLN A 15 -8.48 -0.08 -11.25
N MET A 16 -8.81 -1.29 -10.82
CA MET A 16 -8.78 -2.48 -11.69
C MET A 16 -9.71 -2.35 -12.90
N THR A 17 -10.92 -1.82 -12.69
CA THR A 17 -11.89 -1.55 -13.76
C THR A 17 -11.40 -0.44 -14.69
N ALA A 18 -10.93 0.69 -14.15
CA ALA A 18 -10.48 1.82 -14.96
C ALA A 18 -9.28 1.49 -15.85
N TRP A 19 -8.45 0.52 -15.46
CA TRP A 19 -7.26 0.10 -16.18
C TRP A 19 -7.44 -1.21 -16.98
N SER A 20 -8.66 -1.76 -17.07
CA SER A 20 -8.91 -3.09 -17.65
C SER A 20 -8.33 -3.25 -19.05
N ASP A 21 -8.55 -2.25 -19.90
CA ASP A 21 -8.15 -2.29 -21.31
C ASP A 21 -6.64 -2.09 -21.45
N ALA A 22 -6.08 -1.17 -20.67
CA ALA A 22 -4.66 -0.92 -20.62
C ALA A 22 -3.90 -2.20 -20.22
N PHE A 23 -4.39 -2.97 -19.25
CA PHE A 23 -3.74 -4.21 -18.84
C PHE A 23 -3.64 -5.26 -19.94
N GLN A 24 -4.48 -5.23 -20.97
CA GLN A 24 -4.41 -6.18 -22.10
C GLN A 24 -3.41 -5.75 -23.19
N GLN A 25 -2.89 -4.53 -23.11
CA GLN A 25 -1.96 -3.99 -24.10
C GLN A 25 -0.52 -3.99 -23.57
N PRO A 26 0.50 -3.92 -24.45
CA PRO A 26 1.87 -3.65 -24.04
C PRO A 26 1.96 -2.34 -23.22
N PRO A 27 2.77 -2.28 -22.15
CA PRO A 27 3.73 -3.29 -21.69
C PRO A 27 3.14 -4.40 -20.77
N TYR A 28 1.85 -4.36 -20.44
CA TYR A 28 1.26 -5.20 -19.40
C TYR A 28 0.82 -6.59 -19.92
N GLN A 29 0.12 -6.63 -21.05
CA GLN A 29 -0.39 -7.83 -21.76
C GLN A 29 -1.43 -8.69 -20.99
N THR A 30 -1.44 -8.66 -19.66
CA THR A 30 -2.44 -9.35 -18.84
C THR A 30 -2.63 -8.65 -17.49
N LEU A 31 -3.75 -8.95 -16.82
CA LEU A 31 -4.01 -8.45 -15.47
C LEU A 31 -2.98 -9.01 -14.47
N PRO A 32 -2.64 -8.25 -13.40
CA PRO A 32 -1.87 -8.77 -12.29
C PRO A 32 -2.49 -10.04 -11.70
N LYS A 33 -1.73 -11.14 -11.67
CA LYS A 33 -2.16 -12.44 -11.13
C LYS A 33 -1.89 -12.60 -9.63
N THR A 34 -1.05 -11.72 -9.08
CA THR A 34 -0.65 -11.69 -7.67
C THR A 34 -0.62 -10.24 -7.19
N PRO A 35 -0.61 -9.99 -5.87
CA PRO A 35 -0.58 -8.62 -5.35
C PRO A 35 0.63 -7.83 -5.86
N VAL A 36 0.40 -6.57 -6.23
CA VAL A 36 1.46 -5.67 -6.71
C VAL A 36 2.02 -4.88 -5.52
N TRP A 37 3.22 -5.24 -5.08
CA TRP A 37 3.82 -4.71 -3.87
C TRP A 37 4.66 -3.45 -4.10
N PHE A 38 4.66 -2.56 -3.12
CA PHE A 38 5.64 -1.48 -2.99
C PHE A 38 5.99 -1.23 -1.51
N ILE A 39 7.07 -0.48 -1.28
CA ILE A 39 7.57 -0.17 0.07
C ILE A 39 7.57 1.35 0.26
N LYS A 40 7.15 1.80 1.45
CA LYS A 40 7.35 3.18 1.92
C LYS A 40 8.60 3.24 2.81
N PRO A 41 9.74 3.72 2.30
CA PRO A 41 10.99 3.74 3.05
C PRO A 41 10.91 4.69 4.24
N HIS A 42 11.86 4.54 5.18
CA HIS A 42 11.87 5.25 6.45
C HIS A 42 11.71 6.77 6.33
N ASN A 43 12.31 7.41 5.32
CA ASN A 43 12.24 8.86 5.11
C ASN A 43 10.84 9.38 4.73
N THR A 44 9.90 8.49 4.38
CA THR A 44 8.50 8.86 4.06
C THR A 44 7.57 8.68 5.26
N GLN A 45 8.05 8.05 6.33
CA GLN A 45 7.26 7.80 7.52
C GLN A 45 7.28 9.04 8.41
N ILE A 46 6.10 9.61 8.64
CA ILE A 46 5.91 10.76 9.53
C ILE A 46 4.71 10.52 10.44
N GLY A 47 4.78 11.07 11.66
CA GLY A 47 3.77 10.89 12.69
C GLY A 47 2.45 11.62 12.41
N HIS A 48 1.47 11.39 13.27
CA HIS A 48 0.23 12.15 13.30
C HIS A 48 0.54 13.65 13.43
N LEU A 49 -0.17 14.49 12.64
CA LEU A 49 0.00 15.95 12.56
C LEU A 49 1.38 16.45 12.10
N ALA A 50 2.33 15.57 11.78
CA ALA A 50 3.58 15.98 11.20
C ALA A 50 3.35 16.56 9.78
N PRO A 51 4.01 17.67 9.42
CA PRO A 51 3.83 18.29 8.12
C PRO A 51 4.26 17.34 6.99
N ILE A 52 3.54 17.38 5.87
CA ILE A 52 3.95 16.73 4.63
C ILE A 52 4.72 17.79 3.83
N PRO A 53 6.03 17.65 3.61
CA PRO A 53 6.77 18.58 2.77
C PRO A 53 6.22 18.54 1.34
N TYR A 54 5.81 19.69 0.83
CA TYR A 54 5.37 19.81 -0.56
C TYR A 54 6.60 19.98 -1.46
N PRO A 55 6.80 19.13 -2.48
CA PRO A 55 7.93 19.25 -3.39
C PRO A 55 7.81 20.50 -4.27
N SER A 56 8.89 21.27 -4.38
CA SER A 56 8.93 22.46 -5.25
C SER A 56 8.90 22.04 -6.72
N GLY A 57 8.09 22.73 -7.52
CA GLY A 57 8.00 22.51 -8.97
C GLY A 57 7.00 21.44 -9.42
N GLU A 58 6.38 20.73 -8.48
CA GLU A 58 5.27 19.83 -8.79
C GLU A 58 3.95 20.61 -8.94
N SER A 59 3.15 20.25 -9.94
CA SER A 59 1.83 20.84 -10.15
C SER A 59 0.74 20.16 -9.33
N GLU A 60 0.96 18.91 -8.91
CA GLU A 60 -0.03 18.10 -8.19
C GLU A 60 0.63 17.16 -7.17
N VAL A 61 0.00 17.04 -6.00
CA VAL A 61 0.31 16.01 -5.00
C VAL A 61 -1.01 15.43 -4.51
N LEU A 62 -1.13 14.10 -4.59
CA LEU A 62 -2.35 13.39 -4.22
C LEU A 62 -2.29 12.84 -2.80
N SER A 63 -3.39 12.99 -2.05
CA SER A 63 -3.56 12.34 -0.75
C SER A 63 -3.96 10.87 -0.94
N GLY A 64 -3.26 9.96 -0.25
CA GLY A 64 -3.44 8.51 -0.34
C GLY A 64 -4.01 7.87 0.92
N ALA A 65 -5.07 8.45 1.50
CA ALA A 65 -5.66 7.96 2.76
C ALA A 65 -6.00 6.45 2.70
N THR A 66 -5.54 5.69 3.68
CA THR A 66 -5.70 4.23 3.72
C THR A 66 -5.62 3.68 5.15
N LEU A 67 -5.84 2.38 5.30
CA LEU A 67 -5.67 1.65 6.56
C LEU A 67 -4.42 0.77 6.49
N ALA A 68 -3.54 0.91 7.48
CA ALA A 68 -2.41 0.03 7.68
C ALA A 68 -2.76 -1.08 8.67
N ILE A 69 -2.28 -2.29 8.38
CA ILE A 69 -2.34 -3.44 9.28
C ILE A 69 -1.02 -3.49 10.08
N VAL A 70 -1.12 -3.60 11.40
CA VAL A 70 0.05 -3.73 12.28
C VAL A 70 0.27 -5.20 12.60
N ILE A 71 1.43 -5.72 12.20
CA ILE A 71 1.82 -7.11 12.50
C ILE A 71 2.38 -7.17 13.94
N GLY A 72 1.80 -8.04 14.77
CA GLY A 72 2.10 -8.15 16.21
C GLY A 72 3.13 -9.20 16.59
N LYS A 73 3.35 -10.20 15.74
CA LYS A 73 4.31 -11.29 15.96
C LYS A 73 4.92 -11.76 14.65
N THR A 74 6.08 -12.41 14.70
CA THR A 74 6.78 -12.92 13.52
C THR A 74 5.86 -13.76 12.63
N ALA A 75 5.59 -13.30 11.42
CA ALA A 75 4.74 -13.96 10.45
C ALA A 75 5.58 -14.60 9.33
N ARG A 76 5.45 -15.92 9.13
CA ARG A 76 6.12 -16.64 8.04
C ARG A 76 5.18 -17.68 7.46
N ARG A 77 4.85 -17.56 6.16
CA ARG A 77 3.95 -18.48 5.44
C ARG A 77 2.62 -18.70 6.19
N VAL A 78 2.05 -17.62 6.73
CA VAL A 78 0.79 -17.64 7.48
C VAL A 78 -0.36 -17.96 6.51
N LYS A 79 -1.21 -18.90 6.87
CA LYS A 79 -2.41 -19.19 6.07
C LYS A 79 -3.46 -18.08 6.23
N PRO A 80 -4.26 -17.77 5.20
CA PRO A 80 -5.25 -16.70 5.28
C PRO A 80 -6.19 -16.81 6.48
N GLU A 81 -6.66 -18.01 6.80
CA GLU A 81 -7.55 -18.29 7.93
C GLU A 81 -6.93 -18.02 9.31
N GLN A 82 -5.60 -17.96 9.40
CA GLN A 82 -4.86 -17.67 10.64
C GLN A 82 -4.42 -16.20 10.73
N ALA A 83 -4.67 -15.38 9.70
CA ALA A 83 -4.10 -14.04 9.59
C ALA A 83 -4.44 -13.15 10.79
N ALA A 84 -5.69 -13.22 11.28
CA ALA A 84 -6.16 -12.41 12.41
C ALA A 84 -5.30 -12.60 13.67
N GLU A 85 -4.76 -13.79 13.92
CA GLU A 85 -3.92 -14.09 15.08
C GLU A 85 -2.56 -13.37 15.06
N TYR A 86 -2.13 -12.86 13.91
CA TYR A 86 -0.86 -12.15 13.71
C TYR A 86 -1.05 -10.63 13.63
N ILE A 87 -2.28 -10.14 13.56
CA ILE A 87 -2.61 -8.72 13.48
C ILE A 87 -2.73 -8.18 14.91
N ALA A 88 -1.85 -7.26 15.30
CA ALA A 88 -1.95 -6.54 16.58
C ALA A 88 -3.02 -5.44 16.55
N GLY A 89 -3.34 -4.94 15.35
CA GLY A 89 -4.34 -3.89 15.18
C GLY A 89 -4.21 -3.18 13.84
N TYR A 90 -4.82 -2.00 13.77
CA TYR A 90 -4.88 -1.18 12.56
C TYR A 90 -4.52 0.27 12.88
N ALA A 91 -4.05 1.00 11.88
CA ALA A 91 -3.76 2.43 11.98
C ALA A 91 -4.21 3.16 10.73
N LEU A 92 -4.67 4.40 10.88
CA LEU A 92 -4.84 5.30 9.73
C LEU A 92 -3.48 5.64 9.15
N ALA A 93 -3.37 5.65 7.82
CA ALA A 93 -2.15 5.92 7.09
C ALA A 93 -2.42 6.73 5.82
N LYS A 94 -1.34 7.24 5.24
CA LYS A 94 -1.31 7.98 3.96
C LYS A 94 -0.17 7.47 3.12
#